data_AF-A0A2D9SEB6-F1
#
_entry.id   AF-A0A2D9SEB6-F1
#
_cell.length_a   1.000
_cell.length_b   1.000
_cell.length_c   1.000
_cell.angle_alpha   90.00
_cell.angle_beta   90.00
_cell.angle_gamma   90.00
#
_symmetry.space_group_name_H-M   'P 1'
#
loop_
_entity.id
_entity.type
_entity.pdbx_description
1 polymer ?
#
loop_
_entity_poly.entity_id
_entity_poly.type
_entity_poly.pdbx_seq_one_letter_code
_entity_poly.pdbx_strand_id
1 'polypeptide(L)'
;MNYHVMMKEYKDSDILSKVEGSSKHEFIEIVLEELSYNLKVLVDAILVEKKSSKIKSKKTSKIIFPSKQKTSKIKSKSFSKIITSLMILMSSLDFKKGKEIAVNLNNLYDYCRTQTLDSYKNQTIDGLNSSIGVIDDILSAWKQIK
;
A
#
# COMPACT_ATOMS: atom_id res chain seq x y z
N MET A 1 41.23 -24.73 20.51
CA MET A 1 40.23 -23.95 19.74
C MET A 1 39.07 -24.89 19.40
N ASN A 2 37.86 -24.65 19.93
CA ASN A 2 36.75 -25.60 19.80
C ASN A 2 35.94 -25.31 18.53
N TYR A 3 36.48 -25.76 17.39
CA TYR A 3 35.92 -25.48 16.06
C TYR A 3 34.47 -25.96 15.88
N HIS A 4 34.04 -26.97 16.64
CA HIS A 4 32.68 -27.50 16.58
C HIS A 4 31.64 -26.51 17.11
N VAL A 5 31.95 -25.79 18.21
CA VAL A 5 31.07 -24.76 18.78
C VAL A 5 30.99 -23.55 17.84
N MET A 6 32.14 -23.11 17.33
CA MET A 6 32.22 -21.98 16.38
C MET A 6 31.47 -22.25 15.07
N MET A 7 31.52 -23.49 14.55
CA MET A 7 30.79 -23.88 13.34
C MET A 7 29.27 -23.98 13.56
N LYS A 8 28.83 -24.29 14.79
CA LYS A 8 27.41 -24.32 15.17
C LYS A 8 26.84 -22.91 15.28
N GLU A 9 27.55 -22.00 15.97
CA GLU A 9 27.17 -20.59 16.08
C GLU A 9 27.12 -19.89 14.71
N TYR A 10 28.05 -20.21 13.80
CA TYR A 10 28.02 -19.67 12.43
C TYR A 10 26.78 -20.13 11.65
N LYS A 11 26.41 -21.42 11.73
CA LYS A 11 25.21 -21.95 11.06
C LYS A 11 23.92 -21.35 11.64
N ASP A 12 23.84 -21.24 12.96
CA ASP A 12 22.67 -20.68 13.63
C ASP A 12 22.50 -19.19 13.28
N SER A 13 23.60 -18.42 13.21
CA SER A 13 23.58 -17.02 12.78
C SER A 13 23.16 -16.83 11.33
N ASP A 14 23.65 -17.66 10.40
CA ASP A 14 23.27 -17.59 8.97
C ASP A 14 21.78 -17.92 8.78
N ILE A 15 21.29 -18.97 9.45
CA ILE A 15 19.87 -19.34 9.43
C ILE A 15 19.01 -18.21 10.00
N LEU A 16 19.36 -17.66 11.17
CA LEU A 16 18.60 -16.58 11.80
C LEU A 16 18.55 -15.33 10.90
N SER A 17 19.67 -14.96 10.27
CA SER A 17 19.73 -13.82 9.35
C SER A 17 18.88 -14.02 8.10
N LYS A 18 18.82 -15.25 7.56
CA LYS A 18 17.95 -15.61 6.43
C LYS A 18 16.49 -15.57 6.82
N VAL A 19 16.12 -16.11 7.98
CA VAL A 19 14.75 -16.08 8.51
C VAL A 19 14.29 -14.64 8.78
N GLU A 20 15.14 -13.81 9.37
CA GLU A 20 14.87 -12.38 9.55
C GLU A 20 14.76 -11.64 8.21
N GLY A 21 15.60 -11.98 7.22
CA GLY A 21 15.53 -11.41 5.88
C GLY A 21 14.24 -11.77 5.16
N SER A 22 13.86 -13.04 5.18
CA SER A 22 12.61 -13.53 4.57
C SER A 22 11.38 -12.95 5.24
N SER A 23 11.35 -12.84 6.57
CA SER A 23 10.23 -12.21 7.28
C SER A 23 10.10 -10.71 6.99
N LYS A 24 11.21 -9.99 6.82
CA LYS A 24 11.18 -8.58 6.39
C LYS A 24 10.68 -8.44 4.95
N HIS A 25 11.14 -9.31 4.05
CA HIS A 25 10.69 -9.30 2.65
C HIS A 25 9.20 -9.57 2.53
N GLU A 26 8.70 -10.62 3.20
CA GLU A 26 7.29 -11.01 3.23
C GLU A 26 6.42 -9.91 3.87
N PHE A 27 6.89 -9.29 4.95
CA PHE A 27 6.17 -8.18 5.58
C PHE A 27 5.98 -7.00 4.63
N ILE A 28 7.04 -6.60 3.90
CA ILE A 28 6.94 -5.50 2.92
C ILE A 28 5.98 -5.86 1.77
N GLU A 29 6.01 -7.10 1.30
CA GLU A 29 5.05 -7.59 0.30
C GLU A 29 3.61 -7.45 0.78
N ILE A 30 3.30 -7.89 2.01
CA ILE A 30 1.97 -7.78 2.61
C ILE A 30 1.52 -6.31 2.70
N VAL A 31 2.42 -5.40 3.11
CA VAL A 31 2.09 -3.97 3.23
C VAL A 31 1.82 -3.34 1.87
N LEU A 32 2.59 -3.71 0.83
CA LEU A 32 2.36 -3.26 -0.55
C LEU A 32 1.04 -3.79 -1.11
N GLU A 33 0.70 -5.05 -0.86
CA GLU A 33 -0.60 -5.64 -1.24
C GLU A 33 -1.77 -4.94 -0.54
N GLU A 34 -1.65 -4.69 0.77
CA GLU A 34 -2.68 -3.96 1.51
C GLU A 34 -2.84 -2.53 0.97
N LEU A 35 -1.74 -1.85 0.64
CA LEU A 35 -1.76 -0.52 0.04
C LEU A 35 -2.49 -0.52 -1.31
N SER A 36 -2.10 -1.39 -2.23
CA SER A 36 -2.74 -1.52 -3.55
C SER A 36 -4.23 -1.82 -3.44
N TYR A 37 -4.59 -2.77 -2.57
CA TYR A 37 -5.99 -3.12 -2.32
C TYR A 37 -6.79 -1.92 -1.81
N ASN A 38 -6.30 -1.20 -0.80
CA ASN A 38 -7.05 -0.09 -0.23
C ASN A 38 -7.15 1.12 -1.18
N LEU A 39 -6.15 1.35 -2.04
CA LEU A 39 -6.26 2.34 -3.13
C LEU A 39 -7.43 2.01 -4.07
N LYS A 40 -7.54 0.74 -4.51
CA LYS A 40 -8.63 0.26 -5.36
C LYS A 40 -10.00 0.40 -4.68
N VAL A 41 -10.10 0.01 -3.40
CA VAL A 41 -11.33 0.18 -2.61
C VAL A 41 -11.73 1.66 -2.49
N LEU A 42 -10.77 2.56 -2.31
CA LEU A 42 -11.04 4.00 -2.22
C LEU A 42 -11.58 4.56 -3.56
N VAL A 43 -10.99 4.15 -4.69
CA VAL A 43 -11.49 4.50 -6.03
C VAL A 43 -12.94 4.06 -6.19
N ASP A 44 -13.26 2.81 -5.87
CA ASP A 44 -14.61 2.26 -5.96
C ASP A 44 -15.59 3.03 -5.08
N ALA A 45 -15.20 3.35 -3.85
CA ALA A 45 -16.04 4.11 -2.92
C ALA A 45 -16.37 5.52 -3.46
N ILE A 46 -15.40 6.22 -4.04
CA ILE A 46 -15.60 7.55 -4.65
C ILE A 46 -16.53 7.44 -5.88
N LEU A 47 -16.34 6.43 -6.72
CA LEU A 47 -17.17 6.21 -7.91
C LEU A 47 -18.63 5.88 -7.56
N VAL A 48 -18.85 5.03 -6.55
CA VAL A 48 -20.20 4.70 -6.07
C VAL A 48 -20.92 5.95 -5.60
N GLU A 49 -20.28 6.81 -4.81
CA GLU A 49 -20.90 8.05 -4.33
C GLU A 49 -21.21 9.05 -5.46
N LYS A 50 -20.34 9.16 -6.47
CA LYS A 50 -20.61 9.96 -7.68
C LYS A 50 -21.81 9.43 -8.48
N LYS A 51 -21.99 8.11 -8.57
CA LYS A 51 -23.15 7.51 -9.24
C LYS A 51 -24.44 7.74 -8.45
N SER A 52 -24.43 7.52 -7.13
CA SER A 52 -25.61 7.72 -6.27
C SER A 52 -26.08 9.18 -6.22
N SER A 53 -25.17 10.17 -6.34
CA SER A 53 -25.54 11.59 -6.42
C SER A 53 -26.17 11.95 -7.77
N LYS A 54 -25.67 11.43 -8.90
CA LYS A 54 -26.27 11.64 -10.22
C LYS A 54 -27.65 11.00 -10.35
N ILE A 55 -27.86 9.80 -9.79
CA ILE A 55 -29.13 9.05 -9.93
C ILE A 55 -30.29 9.75 -9.19
N LYS A 56 -30.04 10.48 -8.11
CA LYS A 56 -31.10 11.28 -7.44
C LYS A 56 -31.73 12.35 -8.36
N SER A 57 -31.08 12.74 -9.46
CA SER A 57 -31.64 13.67 -10.46
C SER A 57 -32.54 13.01 -11.51
N LYS A 58 -32.52 11.67 -11.64
CA LYS A 58 -33.28 10.93 -12.64
C LYS A 58 -34.16 9.88 -11.94
N LYS A 59 -35.46 10.20 -11.80
CA LYS A 59 -36.51 9.26 -11.32
C LYS A 59 -36.52 8.01 -12.20
N THR A 60 -35.72 6.99 -11.87
CA THR A 60 -35.93 5.57 -12.23
C THR A 60 -34.66 4.78 -11.90
N SER A 61 -34.74 3.83 -10.97
CA SER A 61 -34.24 2.45 -11.12
C SER A 61 -34.08 1.78 -9.75
N LYS A 62 -34.62 0.56 -9.67
CA LYS A 62 -34.69 -0.32 -8.50
C LYS A 62 -33.33 -1.03 -8.29
N ILE A 63 -32.24 -0.26 -8.22
CA ILE A 63 -30.90 -0.80 -7.95
C ILE A 63 -30.58 -0.56 -6.47
N ILE A 64 -30.26 -1.62 -5.74
CA ILE A 64 -29.90 -1.55 -4.32
C ILE A 64 -28.48 -0.98 -4.21
N PHE A 65 -28.37 0.34 -4.13
CA PHE A 65 -27.10 1.01 -3.83
C PHE A 65 -26.82 0.94 -2.32
N PRO A 66 -25.56 0.72 -1.89
CA PRO A 66 -25.19 0.83 -0.49
C PRO A 66 -25.56 2.21 0.06
N SER A 67 -25.99 2.27 1.33
CA SER A 67 -26.39 3.52 1.96
C SER A 67 -25.22 4.50 2.03
N LYS A 68 -25.51 5.81 1.91
CA LYS A 68 -24.50 6.90 1.95
C LYS A 68 -23.60 6.83 3.21
N GLN A 69 -24.13 6.35 4.33
CA GLN A 69 -23.38 6.21 5.57
C GLN A 69 -22.38 5.04 5.51
N LYS A 70 -22.76 3.93 4.85
CA LYS A 70 -21.88 2.77 4.64
C LYS A 70 -20.73 3.12 3.69
N THR A 71 -20.99 3.85 2.60
CA THR A 71 -19.95 4.26 1.64
C THR A 71 -18.94 5.22 2.26
N SER A 72 -19.40 6.20 3.05
CA SER A 72 -18.54 7.15 3.75
C SER A 72 -17.58 6.45 4.72
N LYS A 73 -18.07 5.45 5.47
CA LYS A 73 -17.26 4.66 6.41
C LYS A 73 -16.19 3.82 5.70
N ILE A 74 -16.53 3.22 4.56
CA ILE A 74 -15.56 2.47 3.73
C ILE A 74 -14.47 3.43 3.24
N LYS A 75 -14.88 4.58 2.71
CA LYS A 75 -13.97 5.60 2.18
C LYS A 75 -12.95 6.08 3.21
N SER A 76 -13.41 6.50 4.40
CA SER A 76 -12.52 6.99 5.45
C SER A 76 -11.60 5.87 5.97
N LYS A 77 -12.12 4.66 6.13
CA LYS A 77 -11.32 3.50 6.57
C LYS A 77 -10.22 3.15 5.57
N SER A 78 -10.53 3.07 4.28
CA SER A 78 -9.54 2.76 3.24
C SER A 78 -8.51 3.88 3.11
N PHE A 79 -8.93 5.14 3.19
CA PHE A 79 -8.00 6.28 3.24
C PHE A 79 -7.01 6.18 4.40
N SER A 80 -7.47 5.93 5.62
CA SER A 80 -6.57 5.77 6.77
C SER A 80 -5.59 4.63 6.58
N LYS A 81 -6.04 3.48 6.04
CA LYS A 81 -5.18 2.33 5.75
C LYS A 81 -4.10 2.67 4.74
N ILE A 82 -4.43 3.37 3.65
CA ILE A 82 -3.45 3.82 2.64
C ILE A 82 -2.35 4.66 3.30
N ILE A 83 -2.72 5.66 4.10
CA ILE A 83 -1.76 6.55 4.75
C ILE A 83 -0.86 5.76 5.72
N THR A 84 -1.43 4.85 6.51
CA THR A 84 -0.66 3.99 7.41
C THR A 84 0.32 3.09 6.67
N SER A 85 -0.11 2.40 5.60
CA SER A 85 0.77 1.54 4.79
C SER A 85 1.92 2.33 4.18
N LEU A 86 1.65 3.53 3.64
CA LEU A 86 2.70 4.42 3.13
C LEU A 86 3.69 4.83 4.21
N MET A 87 3.22 5.19 5.41
CA MET A 87 4.11 5.52 6.53
C MET A 87 4.99 4.34 6.94
N ILE A 88 4.43 3.12 6.97
CA ILE A 88 5.18 1.89 7.27
C ILE A 88 6.29 1.69 6.22
N LEU A 89 5.93 1.73 4.93
CA LEU A 89 6.88 1.56 3.82
C LEU A 89 7.97 2.63 3.81
N MET A 90 7.66 3.88 4.10
CA MET A 90 8.67 4.95 4.20
C MET A 90 9.61 4.72 5.38
N SER A 91 9.07 4.28 6.53
CA SER A 91 9.86 4.03 7.74
C SER A 91 10.75 2.78 7.65
N SER A 92 10.44 1.85 6.74
CA SER A 92 11.22 0.63 6.54
C SER A 92 12.43 0.82 5.63
N LEU A 93 12.58 2.00 4.99
CA LEU A 93 13.69 2.29 4.09
C LEU A 93 15.00 2.52 4.86
N ASP A 94 16.05 1.78 4.49
CA ASP A 94 17.42 2.04 4.97
C ASP A 94 18.13 2.98 3.99
N PHE A 95 18.18 4.28 4.32
CA PHE A 95 18.87 5.28 3.49
C PHE A 95 20.40 5.12 3.45
N LYS A 96 21.01 4.47 4.45
CA LYS A 96 22.46 4.24 4.48
C LYS A 96 22.85 3.14 3.50
N LYS A 97 22.13 2.02 3.53
CA LYS A 97 22.38 0.88 2.64
C LYS A 97 21.75 1.08 1.26
N GLY A 98 20.52 1.57 1.21
CA GLY A 98 19.73 1.73 -0.01
C GLY A 98 20.09 2.96 -0.84
N LYS A 99 20.76 3.96 -0.27
CA LYS A 99 21.28 5.15 -0.98
C LYS A 99 20.22 5.74 -1.93
N GLU A 100 20.54 5.85 -3.21
CA GLU A 100 19.65 6.40 -4.24
C GLU A 100 18.35 5.62 -4.42
N ILE A 101 18.37 4.29 -4.25
CA ILE A 101 17.16 3.46 -4.37
C ILE A 101 16.18 3.80 -3.24
N ALA A 102 16.68 3.96 -2.01
CA ALA A 102 15.84 4.36 -0.88
C ALA A 102 15.24 5.77 -1.09
N VAL A 103 16.02 6.72 -1.63
CA VAL A 103 15.52 8.05 -1.98
C VAL A 103 14.42 7.98 -3.04
N ASN A 104 14.63 7.21 -4.11
CA ASN A 104 13.67 7.07 -5.19
C ASN A 104 12.36 6.40 -4.71
N LEU A 105 12.45 5.33 -3.91
CA LEU A 105 11.27 4.70 -3.30
C LEU A 105 10.53 5.67 -2.37
N ASN A 106 11.25 6.42 -1.53
CA ASN A 106 10.64 7.42 -0.67
C ASN A 106 9.87 8.49 -1.46
N ASN A 107 10.45 8.97 -2.57
CA ASN A 107 9.81 9.95 -3.44
C ASN A 107 8.54 9.40 -4.10
N LEU A 108 8.56 8.13 -4.54
CA LEU A 108 7.38 7.46 -5.08
C LEU A 108 6.28 7.28 -4.02
N TYR A 109 6.65 6.91 -2.80
CA TYR A 109 5.69 6.80 -1.70
C TYR A 109 5.10 8.17 -1.31
N ASP A 110 5.91 9.23 -1.28
CA ASP A 110 5.44 10.59 -1.00
C ASP A 110 4.52 11.13 -2.12
N TYR A 111 4.85 10.84 -3.37
CA TYR A 111 3.97 11.11 -4.50
C TYR A 111 2.61 10.41 -4.30
N CYS A 112 2.60 9.10 -4.03
CA CYS A 112 1.37 8.35 -3.78
C CYS A 112 0.55 8.92 -2.61
N ARG A 113 1.23 9.40 -1.56
CA ARG A 113 0.61 10.04 -0.40
C ARG A 113 -0.08 11.36 -0.78
N THR A 114 0.61 12.21 -1.52
CA THR A 114 0.09 13.50 -2.00
C THR A 114 -1.12 13.29 -2.90
N GLN A 115 -1.01 12.41 -3.89
CA GLN A 115 -2.11 12.07 -4.80
C GLN A 115 -3.33 11.50 -4.07
N THR A 116 -3.11 10.68 -3.04
CA THR A 116 -4.18 10.13 -2.21
C THR A 116 -4.90 11.22 -1.41
N LEU A 117 -4.15 12.14 -0.79
CA LEU A 117 -4.71 13.27 -0.03
C LEU A 117 -5.56 14.16 -0.93
N ASP A 118 -5.04 14.53 -2.10
CA ASP A 118 -5.73 15.40 -3.04
C ASP A 118 -6.99 14.72 -3.61
N SER A 119 -6.88 13.46 -3.98
CA SER A 119 -8.02 12.69 -4.50
C SER A 119 -9.11 12.50 -3.45
N TYR A 120 -8.72 12.24 -2.20
CA TYR A 120 -9.67 12.13 -1.09
C TYR A 120 -10.38 13.46 -0.81
N LYS A 121 -9.64 14.58 -0.79
CA LYS A 121 -10.22 15.92 -0.57
C LYS A 121 -11.13 16.34 -1.70
N ASN A 122 -10.68 16.18 -2.94
CA ASN A 122 -11.37 16.69 -4.13
C ASN A 122 -12.36 15.69 -4.74
N GLN A 123 -12.47 14.49 -4.17
CA GLN A 123 -13.30 13.39 -4.69
C GLN A 123 -12.96 13.04 -6.14
N THR A 124 -11.68 13.08 -6.52
CA THR A 124 -11.18 12.65 -7.83
C THR A 124 -10.58 11.25 -7.73
N ILE A 125 -10.33 10.59 -8.87
CA ILE A 125 -9.76 9.24 -8.90
C ILE A 125 -8.48 9.14 -9.73
N ASP A 126 -8.17 10.15 -10.53
CA ASP A 126 -7.04 10.10 -11.46
C ASP A 126 -5.72 9.92 -10.70
N GLY A 127 -5.52 10.69 -9.62
CA GLY A 127 -4.35 10.54 -8.76
C GLY A 127 -4.27 9.19 -8.06
N LEU A 128 -5.41 8.62 -7.63
CA LEU A 128 -5.45 7.27 -7.05
C LEU A 128 -5.08 6.19 -8.08
N ASN A 129 -5.57 6.31 -9.31
CA ASN A 129 -5.23 5.38 -10.39
C ASN A 129 -3.74 5.44 -10.75
N SER A 130 -3.15 6.64 -10.78
CA SER A 130 -1.70 6.80 -10.94
C SER A 130 -0.94 6.13 -9.79
N SER A 131 -1.37 6.34 -8.53
CA SER A 131 -0.76 5.66 -7.38
C SER A 131 -0.88 4.14 -7.45
N ILE A 132 -2.02 3.61 -7.92
CA ILE A 132 -2.19 2.16 -8.11
C ILE A 132 -1.15 1.62 -9.08
N GLY A 133 -0.93 2.29 -10.23
CA GLY A 133 0.09 1.88 -11.19
C GLY A 133 1.49 1.84 -10.57
N VAL A 134 1.88 2.90 -9.87
CA VAL A 134 3.18 2.97 -9.18
C VAL A 134 3.35 1.85 -8.17
N ILE A 135 2.35 1.60 -7.32
CA ILE A 135 2.43 0.57 -6.27
C ILE A 135 2.39 -0.84 -6.86
N ASP A 136 1.60 -1.08 -7.90
CA ASP A 136 1.54 -2.38 -8.58
C ASP A 136 2.87 -2.71 -9.29
N ASP A 137 3.54 -1.70 -9.88
CA ASP A 137 4.88 -1.86 -10.47
C ASP A 137 5.93 -2.18 -9.41
N ILE A 138 5.93 -1.46 -8.28
CA ILE A 138 6.84 -1.74 -7.15
C ILE A 138 6.58 -3.14 -6.58
N LEU A 139 5.33 -3.52 -6.36
CA LEU A 139 4.95 -4.84 -5.85
C LEU A 139 5.37 -5.95 -6.80
N SER A 140 5.17 -5.77 -8.11
CA SER A 140 5.60 -6.71 -9.13
C SER A 140 7.11 -6.92 -9.13
N ALA A 141 7.89 -5.82 -9.03
CA ALA A 141 9.34 -5.89 -8.91
C ALA A 141 9.77 -6.57 -7.60
N TRP A 142 9.10 -6.26 -6.48
CA TRP A 142 9.40 -6.83 -5.17
C TRP A 142 9.23 -8.35 -5.12
N LYS A 143 8.16 -8.88 -5.73
CA LYS A 143 7.87 -10.32 -5.81
C LYS A 143 8.91 -11.11 -6.62
N GLN A 144 9.65 -10.45 -7.50
CA GLN A 144 10.71 -11.08 -8.31
C GLN A 144 12.03 -11.22 -7.55
N ILE A 145 12.20 -10.48 -6.46
CA ILE A 145 13.38 -10.55 -5.60
C ILE A 145 13.09 -11.57 -4.49
N LYS A 146 13.89 -12.62 -4.36
CA LYS A 146 13.82 -13.60 -3.27
C LYS A 146 15.19 -13.79 -2.64
#